data_AF-A0A8C5FVK5-F1
#
_entry.id   AF-A0A8C5FVK5-F1
#
_cell.length_a   1.000
_cell.length_b   1.000
_cell.length_c   1.000
_cell.angle_alpha   90.00
_cell.angle_beta   90.00
_cell.angle_gamma   90.00
#
_symmetry.space_group_name_H-M   'P 1'
#
loop_
_entity.id
_entity.type
_entity.pdbx_description
1 polymer ?
#
loop_
_entity_poly.entity_id
_entity_poly.type
_entity_poly.pdbx_seq_one_letter_code
_entity_poly.pdbx_strand_id
1 'polypeptide(L)'
;MDQPLWPTTSTSMEYCTVGYATANSWASTNRSRRSTGPTWCLPFPPRRSSRSPRARWSRDGSIWRSTCRPETQQIPTEEVTLEVGLSNGQKVTVSILTSDQTEDVLEAVASKLDLPDDLVGYFSLFLVRESVDGGLTFVRKLQEFELPYVSITSLRSTEFHILLRKSYWDMAYDVDVMENRVGLNLLYTQTVSDIERGWILVNKDHHRQLKSLQEKGSKKEFIRLGQTLKYYGYTKFDPCVTDFPEQGCHVMVSAGNNELNFHVKLPSEQMKEGSFKVTRMRCWRVTSQVPVANGSAGPCGSAKLDVKLELAFEYLMSKDRLQWVTITSPQAIMMSICLQSMVDELMVKKSGGSLKKMLRKRHNGSIHRSDSQHAVKSPPLLESPDPNREQVVKLSTKLSSVYATRHQRLNSPNDVSGNDFHGNYAFEGIGDDDL
;
A
#
# COMPACT_ATOMS: atom_id res chain seq x y z
N MET A 1 -43.02 9.17 21.27
CA MET A 1 -42.24 10.29 20.69
C MET A 1 -41.22 9.64 19.78
N ASP A 2 -41.61 9.41 18.54
CA ASP A 2 -40.74 8.89 17.48
C ASP A 2 -40.01 10.06 16.82
N GLN A 3 -38.70 9.95 16.67
CA GLN A 3 -37.91 10.80 15.78
C GLN A 3 -37.13 9.93 14.78
N PRO A 4 -36.95 10.40 13.53
CA PRO A 4 -36.54 9.56 12.41
C PRO A 4 -35.02 9.37 12.35
N LEU A 5 -34.61 8.15 12.00
CA LEU A 5 -33.25 7.77 11.65
C LEU A 5 -32.85 8.41 10.30
N TRP A 6 -31.79 9.21 10.30
CA TRP A 6 -31.07 9.63 9.10
C TRP A 6 -29.92 8.65 8.83
N PRO A 7 -29.60 8.33 7.56
CA PRO A 7 -28.57 7.33 7.24
C PRO A 7 -27.16 7.87 7.54
N THR A 8 -26.37 7.04 8.24
CA THR A 8 -24.92 7.21 8.45
C THR A 8 -24.18 7.09 7.11
N THR A 9 -23.45 8.14 6.73
CA THR A 9 -22.54 8.08 5.58
C THR A 9 -21.18 7.55 6.03
N SER A 10 -20.92 6.27 5.76
CA SER A 10 -19.59 5.66 5.82
C SER A 10 -18.81 6.05 4.56
N THR A 11 -17.63 6.65 4.71
CA THR A 11 -16.69 6.81 3.60
C THR A 11 -15.77 5.60 3.58
N SER A 12 -16.11 4.57 2.81
CA SER A 12 -15.20 3.48 2.50
C SER A 12 -14.23 3.91 1.41
N MET A 13 -12.93 3.95 1.71
CA MET A 13 -11.93 3.80 0.66
C MET A 13 -11.82 2.30 0.37
N GLU A 14 -12.54 1.85 -0.66
CA GLU A 14 -12.23 0.57 -1.28
C GLU A 14 -10.93 0.76 -2.07
N TYR A 15 -9.85 0.15 -1.60
CA TYR A 15 -8.72 -0.17 -2.46
C TYR A 15 -9.18 -1.30 -3.40
N CYS A 16 -9.90 -0.95 -4.46
CA CYS A 16 -10.11 -1.85 -5.58
C CYS A 16 -8.79 -1.96 -6.33
N THR A 17 -8.12 -3.09 -6.21
CA THR A 17 -7.02 -3.48 -7.10
C THR A 17 -7.58 -3.51 -8.52
N VAL A 18 -7.16 -2.55 -9.34
CA VAL A 18 -7.37 -2.61 -10.79
C VAL A 18 -6.45 -3.71 -11.33
N GLY A 19 -6.93 -4.95 -11.24
CA GLY A 19 -6.45 -6.01 -12.12
C GLY A 19 -6.89 -5.67 -13.53
N TYR A 20 -5.95 -5.67 -14.48
CA TYR A 20 -6.25 -5.59 -15.91
C TYR A 20 -7.15 -6.79 -16.29
N ALA A 21 -8.47 -6.60 -16.24
CA ALA A 21 -9.44 -7.46 -16.88
C ALA A 21 -10.26 -6.57 -17.82
N THR A 22 -10.03 -6.77 -19.11
CA THR A 22 -10.77 -6.15 -20.21
C THR A 22 -12.28 -6.24 -19.98
N ALA A 23 -12.92 -5.09 -19.77
CA ALA A 23 -14.36 -4.97 -19.76
C ALA A 23 -14.91 -5.25 -21.16
N ASN A 24 -15.68 -6.31 -21.30
CA ASN A 24 -16.69 -6.42 -22.34
C ASN A 24 -18.04 -6.71 -21.67
N SER A 25 -18.93 -5.73 -21.83
CA SER A 25 -20.40 -5.75 -21.86
C SER A 25 -21.09 -7.08 -21.51
N TRP A 26 -22.18 -7.01 -20.72
CA TRP A 26 -23.53 -7.28 -21.25
C TRP A 26 -24.61 -6.81 -20.25
N ALA A 27 -25.58 -6.07 -20.78
CA ALA A 27 -26.84 -5.73 -20.15
C ALA A 27 -27.89 -6.84 -20.43
N SER A 28 -29.01 -6.77 -19.69
CA SER A 28 -30.28 -7.50 -19.85
C SER A 28 -30.31 -8.92 -19.24
N THR A 29 -31.35 -9.43 -18.57
CA THR A 29 -32.77 -9.05 -18.50
C THR A 29 -33.38 -9.57 -17.18
N ASN A 30 -34.31 -8.79 -16.59
CA ASN A 30 -35.13 -9.16 -15.45
C ASN A 30 -36.46 -9.78 -15.94
N ARG A 31 -36.95 -10.90 -15.37
CA ARG A 31 -38.35 -11.34 -15.60
C ARG A 31 -38.98 -12.19 -14.47
N SER A 32 -40.10 -11.64 -13.97
CA SER A 32 -41.30 -12.30 -13.41
C SER A 32 -41.23 -12.69 -11.91
N ARG A 33 -42.26 -12.52 -11.06
CA ARG A 33 -43.73 -12.59 -11.23
C ARG A 33 -44.49 -11.73 -10.18
N ARG A 34 -45.73 -11.32 -10.54
CA ARG A 34 -46.76 -10.63 -9.73
C ARG A 34 -47.72 -11.62 -9.04
N SER A 35 -48.34 -11.22 -7.91
CA SER A 35 -49.74 -11.52 -7.50
C SER A 35 -50.18 -10.56 -6.36
N THR A 36 -51.03 -9.55 -6.62
CA THR A 36 -52.48 -9.39 -6.28
C THR A 36 -52.82 -8.99 -4.82
N GLY A 37 -53.55 -7.85 -4.66
CA GLY A 37 -53.85 -7.08 -3.41
C GLY A 37 -54.96 -7.63 -2.48
N PRO A 38 -55.74 -6.82 -1.71
CA PRO A 38 -56.29 -5.49 -2.07
C PRO A 38 -56.21 -4.35 -1.00
N THR A 39 -56.65 -3.17 -1.48
CA THR A 39 -56.75 -1.79 -0.99
C THR A 39 -57.76 -1.48 0.13
N TRP A 40 -57.48 -0.42 0.92
CA TRP A 40 -58.47 0.53 1.48
C TRP A 40 -57.90 1.98 1.46
N CYS A 41 -58.77 2.98 1.24
CA CYS A 41 -58.44 4.37 0.91
C CYS A 41 -59.01 5.43 1.90
N LEU A 42 -58.37 6.61 1.89
CA LEU A 42 -58.82 8.01 2.18
C LEU A 42 -58.72 8.56 3.63
N PRO A 43 -58.65 9.91 3.87
CA PRO A 43 -58.50 11.08 2.96
C PRO A 43 -57.39 12.15 3.33
N PHE A 44 -57.13 13.07 2.38
CA PHE A 44 -56.30 14.32 2.38
C PHE A 44 -56.77 15.44 3.37
N PRO A 45 -56.08 16.59 3.64
CA PRO A 45 -55.43 17.54 2.68
C PRO A 45 -54.22 18.39 3.26
N PRO A 46 -53.90 19.61 2.77
CA PRO A 46 -52.96 19.92 1.68
C PRO A 46 -51.73 20.77 2.13
N ARG A 47 -50.67 20.89 1.31
CA ARG A 47 -49.98 22.19 1.08
C ARG A 47 -48.82 22.16 0.06
N ARG A 48 -48.97 23.09 -0.89
CA ARG A 48 -48.00 24.01 -1.51
C ARG A 48 -46.86 23.48 -2.40
N SER A 49 -47.02 23.90 -3.65
CA SER A 49 -46.07 24.05 -4.74
C SER A 49 -44.80 24.83 -4.41
N SER A 50 -43.65 24.32 -4.85
CA SER A 50 -42.62 25.11 -5.54
C SER A 50 -41.86 24.21 -6.51
N ARG A 51 -41.72 24.69 -7.75
CA ARG A 51 -41.13 24.00 -8.89
C ARG A 51 -39.60 24.01 -8.79
N SER A 52 -38.94 22.89 -9.06
CA SER A 52 -37.52 22.83 -9.46
C SER A 52 -37.42 22.60 -10.97
N PRO A 53 -36.42 23.17 -11.69
CA PRO A 53 -36.33 23.03 -13.13
C PRO A 53 -35.70 21.69 -13.51
N ARG A 54 -36.36 20.95 -14.42
CA ARG A 54 -35.79 19.79 -15.12
C ARG A 54 -34.68 20.26 -16.06
N ALA A 55 -33.42 19.93 -15.76
CA ALA A 55 -32.33 20.00 -16.72
C ALA A 55 -32.43 18.82 -17.70
N ARG A 56 -32.58 19.17 -18.97
CA ARG A 56 -32.65 18.30 -20.14
C ARG A 56 -31.21 17.92 -20.52
N TRP A 57 -30.89 16.63 -20.51
CA TRP A 57 -29.59 16.13 -20.97
C TRP A 57 -29.49 16.32 -22.49
N SER A 58 -28.60 17.20 -22.93
CA SER A 58 -28.18 17.29 -24.33
C SER A 58 -26.94 16.41 -24.53
N ARG A 59 -26.94 15.63 -25.62
CA ARG A 59 -25.80 14.85 -26.07
C ARG A 59 -24.78 15.80 -26.71
N ASP A 60 -23.74 16.16 -25.98
CA ASP A 60 -22.49 16.59 -26.61
C ASP A 60 -21.30 16.20 -25.73
N GLY A 61 -20.37 15.45 -26.31
CA GLY A 61 -19.32 14.68 -25.66
C GLY A 61 -17.98 15.40 -25.62
N SER A 62 -17.97 16.67 -25.20
CA SER A 62 -16.82 17.57 -25.45
C SER A 62 -16.31 18.36 -24.24
N ILE A 63 -16.76 18.10 -23.00
CA ILE A 63 -16.35 18.88 -21.82
C ILE A 63 -16.15 17.99 -20.59
N TRP A 64 -15.21 17.04 -20.65
CA TRP A 64 -14.75 16.28 -19.46
C TRP A 64 -13.25 15.96 -19.51
N ARG A 65 -12.45 16.82 -20.14
CA ARG A 65 -11.00 16.60 -20.28
C ARG A 65 -10.13 17.77 -19.81
N SER A 66 -10.57 18.49 -18.76
CA SER A 66 -9.82 19.69 -18.32
C SER A 66 -9.85 20.03 -16.82
N THR A 67 -10.32 19.16 -15.92
CA THR A 67 -10.35 19.51 -14.48
C THR A 67 -10.10 18.30 -13.59
N CYS A 68 -8.89 17.74 -13.69
CA CYS A 68 -8.24 16.97 -12.63
C CYS A 68 -6.72 17.18 -12.79
N ARG A 69 -6.28 18.42 -12.61
CA ARG A 69 -4.89 18.68 -12.24
C ARG A 69 -4.89 18.62 -10.71
N PRO A 70 -4.11 17.74 -10.05
CA PRO A 70 -3.97 17.85 -8.60
C PRO A 70 -3.47 19.26 -8.33
N GLU A 71 -4.15 20.00 -7.46
CA GLU A 71 -3.57 21.18 -6.81
C GLU A 71 -2.41 20.68 -5.94
N THR A 72 -1.31 20.30 -6.60
CA THR A 72 0.01 20.34 -6.00
C THR A 72 0.18 21.81 -5.71
N GLN A 73 0.07 22.17 -4.43
CA GLN A 73 0.73 23.38 -3.94
C GLN A 73 2.08 23.41 -4.64
N GLN A 74 2.37 24.49 -5.37
CA GLN A 74 3.67 24.68 -5.99
C GLN A 74 4.65 24.86 -4.83
N ILE A 75 5.04 23.75 -4.21
CA ILE A 75 6.10 23.71 -3.21
C ILE A 75 7.35 24.12 -3.99
N PRO A 76 7.97 25.26 -3.66
CA PRO A 76 9.18 25.69 -4.33
C PRO A 76 10.21 24.57 -4.24
N THR A 77 10.80 24.20 -5.37
CA THR A 77 11.91 23.26 -5.42
C THR A 77 13.14 23.94 -4.83
N GLU A 78 13.52 23.53 -3.63
CA GLU A 78 14.63 24.09 -2.87
C GLU A 78 15.55 22.96 -2.41
N GLU A 79 16.85 23.23 -2.35
CA GLU A 79 17.83 22.29 -1.79
C GLU A 79 17.76 22.32 -0.26
N VAL A 80 17.56 21.16 0.34
CA VAL A 80 17.35 20.98 1.77
C VAL A 80 18.12 19.77 2.27
N THR A 81 18.53 19.82 3.54
CA THR A 81 19.12 18.66 4.22
C THR A 81 18.04 17.83 4.88
N LEU A 82 18.01 16.53 4.62
CA LEU A 82 17.10 15.58 5.26
C LEU A 82 17.90 14.56 6.09
N GLU A 83 17.46 14.34 7.33
CA GLU A 83 17.97 13.28 8.19
C GLU A 83 17.15 12.00 8.02
N VAL A 84 17.82 10.90 7.72
CA VAL A 84 17.23 9.55 7.64
C VAL A 84 17.86 8.67 8.70
N GLY A 85 17.04 8.11 9.59
CA GLY A 85 17.48 7.21 10.64
C GLY A 85 17.80 5.80 10.13
N LEU A 86 18.72 5.13 10.81
CA LEU A 86 19.02 3.71 10.69
C LEU A 86 18.47 2.97 11.91
N SER A 87 18.33 1.64 11.82
CA SER A 87 17.74 0.83 12.89
C SER A 87 18.53 0.85 14.22
N ASN A 88 19.81 1.23 14.21
CA ASN A 88 20.64 1.42 15.40
C ASN A 88 20.56 2.85 16.00
N GLY A 89 19.65 3.70 15.52
CA GLY A 89 19.51 5.09 15.97
C GLY A 89 20.52 6.07 15.36
N GLN A 90 21.49 5.60 14.57
CA GLN A 90 22.35 6.49 13.79
C GLN A 90 21.53 7.21 12.72
N LYS A 91 21.96 8.42 12.34
CA LYS A 91 21.31 9.22 11.32
C LYS A 91 22.24 9.46 10.15
N VAL A 92 21.68 9.44 8.95
CA VAL A 92 22.34 9.75 7.68
C VAL A 92 21.74 11.06 7.18
N THR A 93 22.58 12.08 7.02
CA THR A 93 22.17 13.36 6.47
C THR A 93 22.48 13.40 4.97
N VAL A 94 21.46 13.67 4.16
CA VAL A 94 21.54 13.79 2.70
C VAL A 94 21.06 15.16 2.24
N SER A 95 21.66 15.69 1.17
CA SER A 95 21.15 16.87 0.47
C SER A 95 20.18 16.41 -0.62
N ILE A 96 18.96 16.94 -0.60
CA ILE A 96 17.88 16.57 -1.52
C ILE A 96 17.13 17.84 -1.95
N LEU A 97 16.25 17.73 -2.94
CA LEU A 97 15.28 18.77 -3.25
C LEU A 97 13.97 18.51 -2.49
N THR A 98 13.26 19.58 -2.13
CA THR A 98 11.89 19.50 -1.56
C THR A 98 10.90 18.75 -2.46
N SER A 99 11.18 18.68 -3.77
CA SER A 99 10.39 17.98 -4.79
C SER A 99 10.92 16.59 -5.15
N ASP A 100 11.97 16.09 -4.50
CA ASP A 100 12.49 14.74 -4.75
C ASP A 100 11.50 13.68 -4.24
N GLN A 101 11.33 12.62 -5.03
CA GLN A 101 10.44 11.50 -4.72
C GLN A 101 11.14 10.49 -3.80
N THR A 102 10.37 9.52 -3.29
CA THR A 102 10.89 8.49 -2.36
C THR A 102 12.10 7.74 -2.91
N GLU A 103 12.11 7.40 -4.20
CA GLU A 103 13.25 6.71 -4.82
C GLU A 103 14.49 7.61 -4.92
N ASP A 104 14.34 8.88 -5.31
CA ASP A 104 15.45 9.84 -5.37
C ASP A 104 16.14 9.98 -3.99
N VAL A 105 15.33 10.08 -2.92
CA VAL A 105 15.85 10.17 -1.55
C VAL A 105 16.48 8.84 -1.11
N LEU A 106 15.91 7.70 -1.50
CA LEU A 106 16.46 6.38 -1.18
C LEU A 106 17.83 6.18 -1.86
N GLU A 107 17.98 6.60 -3.12
CA GLU A 107 19.24 6.57 -3.88
C GLU A 107 20.28 7.51 -3.27
N ALA A 108 19.88 8.71 -2.83
CA ALA A 108 20.78 9.64 -2.12
C ALA A 108 21.29 9.04 -0.80
N VAL A 109 20.42 8.37 -0.03
CA VAL A 109 20.80 7.67 1.22
C VAL A 109 21.71 6.49 0.93
N ALA A 110 21.41 5.68 -0.08
CA ALA A 110 22.22 4.54 -0.48
C ALA A 110 23.63 4.98 -0.92
N SER A 111 23.70 6.02 -1.75
CA SER A 111 24.96 6.64 -2.19
C SER A 111 25.78 7.14 -1.00
N LYS A 112 25.12 7.78 -0.01
CA LYS A 112 25.79 8.26 1.20
C LYS A 112 26.34 7.14 2.09
N LEU A 113 25.76 5.94 2.01
CA LEU A 113 26.16 4.75 2.76
C LEU A 113 27.12 3.83 1.99
N ASP A 114 27.48 4.18 0.76
CA ASP A 114 28.21 3.30 -0.18
C ASP A 114 27.50 1.95 -0.40
N LEU A 115 26.16 1.94 -0.38
CA LEU A 115 25.35 0.76 -0.70
C LEU A 115 25.24 0.60 -2.22
N PRO A 116 25.62 -0.56 -2.80
CA PRO A 116 25.51 -0.79 -4.24
C PRO A 116 24.08 -0.67 -4.77
N ASP A 117 23.94 -0.13 -5.99
CA ASP A 117 22.66 0.09 -6.67
C ASP A 117 21.79 -1.18 -6.77
N ASP A 118 22.41 -2.34 -6.95
CA ASP A 118 21.70 -3.61 -7.03
C ASP A 118 21.11 -4.08 -5.70
N LEU A 119 21.53 -3.50 -4.58
CA LEU A 119 21.00 -3.75 -3.25
C LEU A 119 19.99 -2.69 -2.78
N VAL A 120 19.88 -1.53 -3.45
CA VAL A 120 18.99 -0.43 -3.03
C VAL A 120 17.55 -0.89 -2.88
N GLY A 121 17.04 -1.65 -3.84
CA GLY A 121 15.66 -2.12 -3.83
C GLY A 121 15.34 -3.12 -2.70
N TYR A 122 16.33 -3.66 -1.97
CA TYR A 122 16.07 -4.49 -0.79
C TYR A 122 15.64 -3.64 0.42
N PHE A 123 15.81 -2.33 0.36
CA PHE A 123 15.47 -1.39 1.43
C PHE A 123 14.33 -0.47 1.02
N SER A 124 13.73 0.20 2.00
CA SER A 124 12.72 1.24 1.77
C SER A 124 12.76 2.26 2.89
N LEU A 125 12.16 3.42 2.62
CA LEU A 125 11.97 4.47 3.60
C LEU A 125 10.61 4.31 4.29
N PHE A 126 10.61 4.44 5.61
CA PHE A 126 9.42 4.34 6.45
C PHE A 126 9.25 5.63 7.23
N LEU A 127 8.03 6.14 7.29
CA LEU A 127 7.66 7.16 8.26
C LEU A 127 7.42 6.46 9.60
N VAL A 128 8.19 6.86 10.60
CA VAL A 128 8.12 6.31 11.95
C VAL A 128 7.85 7.43 12.95
N ARG A 129 7.24 7.07 14.08
CA ARG A 129 7.05 7.95 15.23
C ARG A 129 7.87 7.39 16.39
N GLU A 130 8.72 8.21 16.97
CA GLU A 130 9.44 7.92 18.20
C GLU A 130 8.62 8.41 19.40
N SER A 131 8.35 7.51 20.34
CA SER A 131 7.63 7.78 21.58
C SER A 131 8.60 8.28 22.66
N VAL A 132 8.07 8.97 23.67
CA VAL A 132 8.87 9.56 24.77
C VAL A 132 9.65 8.52 25.58
N ASP A 133 9.17 7.28 25.59
CA ASP A 133 9.79 6.11 26.22
C ASP A 133 10.85 5.42 25.35
N GLY A 134 11.15 5.95 24.15
CA GLY A 134 12.06 5.35 23.16
C GLY A 134 11.40 4.26 22.30
N GLY A 135 10.08 4.06 22.42
CA GLY A 135 9.31 3.19 21.54
C GLY A 135 9.34 3.70 20.10
N LEU A 136 9.38 2.80 19.11
CA LEU A 136 9.35 3.16 17.70
C LEU A 136 8.12 2.56 17.02
N THR A 137 7.22 3.42 16.59
CA THR A 137 5.96 3.06 15.94
C THR A 137 6.07 3.30 14.43
N PHE A 138 5.88 2.26 13.63
CA PHE A 138 5.83 2.41 12.16
C PHE A 138 4.48 2.97 11.72
N VAL A 139 4.49 4.17 11.13
CA VAL A 139 3.27 4.82 10.64
C VAL A 139 2.88 4.25 9.28
N ARG A 140 3.84 4.19 8.34
CA ARG A 140 3.67 3.63 6.99
C ARG A 140 4.99 3.57 6.23
N LYS A 141 5.08 2.72 5.20
CA LYS A 141 6.11 2.78 4.16
C LYS A 141 5.82 3.95 3.21
N LEU A 142 6.84 4.76 2.89
CA LEU A 142 6.71 5.83 1.90
C LEU A 142 6.55 5.21 0.50
N GLN A 143 5.55 5.70 -0.25
CA GLN A 143 5.26 5.26 -1.61
C GLN A 143 6.09 6.03 -2.63
N GLU A 144 6.27 5.45 -3.82
CA GLU A 144 7.11 6.01 -4.89
C GLU A 144 6.71 7.44 -5.27
N PHE A 145 5.41 7.75 -5.26
CA PHE A 145 4.89 9.08 -5.63
C PHE A 145 5.01 10.14 -4.52
N GLU A 146 5.41 9.76 -3.32
CA GLU A 146 5.51 10.70 -2.20
C GLU A 146 6.76 11.53 -2.25
N LEU A 147 6.70 12.71 -1.62
CA LEU A 147 7.82 13.61 -1.41
C LEU A 147 8.26 13.49 0.05
N PRO A 148 9.34 12.74 0.38
CA PRO A 148 9.68 12.42 1.77
C PRO A 148 9.85 13.65 2.65
N TYR A 149 10.45 14.73 2.12
CA TYR A 149 10.59 16.00 2.82
C TYR A 149 9.24 16.63 3.21
N VAL A 150 8.27 16.61 2.31
CA VAL A 150 6.91 17.14 2.57
C VAL A 150 6.17 16.23 3.54
N SER A 151 6.31 14.91 3.39
CA SER A 151 5.66 13.92 4.25
C SER A 151 6.03 14.09 5.72
N ILE A 152 7.28 14.43 6.04
CA ILE A 152 7.71 14.68 7.42
C ILE A 152 7.41 16.11 7.89
N THR A 153 7.70 17.13 7.09
CA THR A 153 7.54 18.55 7.49
C THR A 153 6.08 18.95 7.68
N SER A 154 5.16 18.36 6.91
CA SER A 154 3.72 18.59 7.02
C SER A 154 3.14 18.20 8.40
N LEU A 155 3.79 17.27 9.11
CA LEU A 155 3.37 16.82 10.44
C LEU A 155 3.71 17.82 11.55
N ARG A 156 4.63 18.76 11.30
CA ARG A 156 5.05 19.82 12.23
C ARG A 156 5.37 19.30 13.65
N SER A 157 5.98 18.13 13.73
CA SER A 157 6.32 17.47 14.98
C SER A 157 7.68 16.80 14.86
N THR A 158 8.49 16.96 15.90
CA THR A 158 9.83 16.36 16.00
C THR A 158 9.80 14.90 16.44
N GLU A 159 8.62 14.32 16.68
CA GLU A 159 8.46 12.89 17.02
C GLU A 159 8.48 12.00 15.77
N PHE A 160 8.32 12.58 14.58
CA PHE A 160 8.26 11.83 13.33
C PHE A 160 9.58 11.94 12.59
N HIS A 161 10.05 10.78 12.10
CA HIS A 161 11.33 10.66 11.40
C HIS A 161 11.16 9.69 10.23
N ILE A 162 12.11 9.75 9.29
CA ILE A 162 12.20 8.78 8.19
C ILE A 162 13.26 7.75 8.58
N LEU A 163 12.94 6.47 8.42
CA LEU A 163 13.82 5.35 8.74
C LEU A 163 14.11 4.52 7.48
N LEU A 164 15.37 4.19 7.26
CA LEU A 164 15.78 3.16 6.29
C LEU A 164 15.67 1.77 6.94
N ARG A 165 14.94 0.86 6.30
CA ARG A 165 14.80 -0.54 6.76
C ARG A 165 14.71 -1.51 5.59
N LYS A 166 15.15 -2.75 5.79
CA LYS A 166 14.89 -3.87 4.85
C LYS A 166 13.39 -3.96 4.57
N SER A 167 13.01 -4.25 3.32
CA SER A 167 11.63 -4.18 2.84
C SER A 167 11.11 -5.44 2.13
N TYR A 168 11.77 -6.58 2.34
CA TYR A 168 11.36 -7.91 1.85
C TYR A 168 11.06 -8.87 3.00
N TRP A 169 10.28 -9.91 2.73
CA TRP A 169 9.75 -10.82 3.76
C TRP A 169 10.51 -12.14 3.85
N ASP A 170 10.89 -12.72 2.71
CA ASP A 170 11.62 -13.99 2.71
C ASP A 170 13.09 -13.83 3.05
N MET A 171 13.52 -14.57 4.07
CA MET A 171 14.91 -14.60 4.54
C MET A 171 15.89 -15.20 3.54
N ALA A 172 15.43 -15.90 2.49
CA ALA A 172 16.29 -16.36 1.40
C ALA A 172 17.05 -15.20 0.72
N TYR A 173 16.43 -14.01 0.71
CA TYR A 173 17.03 -12.78 0.17
C TYR A 173 18.12 -12.19 1.07
N ASP A 174 18.20 -12.58 2.35
CA ASP A 174 19.27 -12.10 3.23
C ASP A 174 20.64 -12.52 2.70
N VAL A 175 20.73 -13.67 2.00
CA VAL A 175 21.99 -14.16 1.43
C VAL A 175 22.56 -13.13 0.46
N ASP A 176 21.74 -12.58 -0.43
CA ASP A 176 22.18 -11.57 -1.40
C ASP A 176 22.71 -10.31 -0.70
N VAL A 177 22.00 -9.85 0.32
CA VAL A 177 22.33 -8.60 1.03
C VAL A 177 23.56 -8.77 1.93
N MET A 178 23.77 -9.96 2.50
CA MET A 178 24.92 -10.29 3.35
C MET A 178 26.24 -10.45 2.57
N GLU A 179 26.21 -10.59 1.24
CA GLU A 179 27.44 -10.66 0.43
C GLU A 179 28.17 -9.31 0.37
N ASN A 180 27.44 -8.20 0.48
CA ASN A 180 28.05 -6.87 0.56
C ASN A 180 28.28 -6.45 2.03
N ARG A 181 29.39 -5.77 2.31
CA ARG A 181 29.75 -5.31 3.66
C ARG A 181 28.74 -4.31 4.25
N VAL A 182 28.25 -3.36 3.46
CA VAL A 182 27.27 -2.35 3.89
C VAL A 182 25.91 -3.01 4.10
N GLY A 183 25.46 -3.83 3.15
CA GLY A 183 24.23 -4.62 3.27
C GLY A 183 24.22 -5.52 4.50
N LEU A 184 25.31 -6.25 4.74
CA LEU A 184 25.54 -7.05 5.94
C LEU A 184 25.43 -6.21 7.22
N ASN A 185 26.03 -5.02 7.23
CA ASN A 185 25.97 -4.14 8.39
C ASN A 185 24.55 -3.63 8.67
N LEU A 186 23.80 -3.23 7.62
CA LEU A 186 22.42 -2.77 7.75
C LEU A 186 21.50 -3.89 8.27
N LEU A 187 21.62 -5.12 7.76
CA LEU A 187 20.86 -6.25 8.29
C LEU A 187 21.25 -6.60 9.72
N TYR A 188 22.55 -6.55 10.03
CA TYR A 188 23.05 -6.82 11.37
C TYR A 188 22.50 -5.83 12.38
N THR A 189 22.62 -4.52 12.12
CA THR A 189 22.14 -3.47 13.04
C THR A 189 20.62 -3.53 13.21
N GLN A 190 19.89 -3.84 12.14
CA GLN A 190 18.45 -4.10 12.22
C GLN A 190 18.12 -5.30 13.11
N THR A 191 18.82 -6.43 12.92
CA THR A 191 18.58 -7.65 13.70
C THR A 191 18.87 -7.42 15.18
N VAL A 192 19.95 -6.70 15.51
CA VAL A 192 20.26 -6.30 16.91
C VAL A 192 19.12 -5.46 17.49
N SER A 193 18.67 -4.42 16.78
CA SER A 193 17.58 -3.56 17.25
C SER A 193 16.28 -4.33 17.46
N ASP A 194 15.93 -5.24 16.54
CA ASP A 194 14.72 -6.05 16.64
C ASP A 194 14.77 -7.02 17.84
N ILE A 195 15.94 -7.52 18.22
CA ILE A 195 16.14 -8.32 19.43
C ILE A 195 16.01 -7.45 20.68
N GLU A 196 16.67 -6.29 20.72
CA GLU A 196 16.65 -5.36 21.86
C GLU A 196 15.24 -4.83 22.14
N ARG A 197 14.44 -4.61 21.09
CA ARG A 197 13.02 -4.19 21.17
C ARG A 197 12.07 -5.35 21.50
N GLY A 198 12.55 -6.59 21.58
CA GLY A 198 11.71 -7.77 21.81
C GLY A 198 10.74 -8.07 20.67
N TRP A 199 11.09 -7.69 19.44
CA TRP A 199 10.37 -8.09 18.23
C TRP A 199 10.74 -9.51 17.85
N ILE A 200 12.03 -9.85 17.95
CA ILE A 200 12.53 -11.22 17.82
C ILE A 200 12.58 -11.85 19.21
N LEU A 201 11.96 -13.02 19.37
CA LEU A 201 11.95 -13.72 20.65
C LEU A 201 13.21 -14.57 20.82
N VAL A 202 13.95 -14.28 21.88
CA VAL A 202 15.24 -14.92 22.19
C VAL A 202 15.18 -15.59 23.57
N ASN A 203 15.56 -16.86 23.64
CA ASN A 203 15.70 -17.56 24.92
C ASN A 203 17.06 -17.26 25.57
N LYS A 204 17.25 -17.68 26.83
CA LYS A 204 18.47 -17.38 27.59
C LYS A 204 19.75 -17.90 26.93
N ASP A 205 19.72 -19.09 26.32
CA ASP A 205 20.90 -19.70 25.73
C ASP A 205 21.29 -19.04 24.41
N HIS A 206 20.31 -18.79 23.53
CA HIS A 206 20.53 -18.01 22.31
C HIS A 206 21.02 -16.60 22.62
N HIS A 207 20.52 -15.97 23.69
CA HIS A 207 21.00 -14.65 24.09
C HIS A 207 22.49 -14.65 24.46
N ARG A 208 22.98 -15.68 25.15
CA ARG A 208 24.42 -15.84 25.44
C ARG A 208 25.23 -16.04 24.15
N GLN A 209 24.73 -16.86 23.21
CA GLN A 209 25.40 -17.11 21.94
C GLN A 209 25.48 -15.84 21.07
N LEU A 210 24.36 -15.12 20.92
CA LEU A 210 24.29 -13.85 20.20
C LEU A 210 25.25 -12.81 20.79
N LYS A 211 25.31 -12.70 22.12
CA LYS A 211 26.25 -11.81 22.80
C LYS A 211 27.71 -12.17 22.48
N SER A 212 28.05 -13.47 22.51
CA SER A 212 29.40 -13.92 22.14
C SER A 212 29.73 -13.63 20.68
N LEU A 213 28.78 -13.79 19.76
CA LEU A 213 28.96 -13.47 18.34
C LEU A 213 29.13 -11.96 18.11
N GLN A 214 28.39 -11.14 18.86
CA GLN A 214 28.52 -9.68 18.85
C GLN A 214 29.89 -9.22 19.36
N GLU A 215 30.39 -9.79 20.46
CA GLU A 215 31.73 -9.52 21.01
C GLU A 215 32.85 -9.92 20.03
N LYS A 216 32.66 -10.99 19.26
CA LYS A 216 33.60 -11.45 18.21
C LYS A 216 33.50 -10.66 16.91
N GLY A 217 32.47 -9.83 16.73
CA GLY A 217 32.19 -9.14 15.46
C GLY A 217 31.71 -10.06 14.33
N SER A 218 31.25 -11.28 14.66
CA SER A 218 30.78 -12.30 13.71
C SER A 218 29.37 -12.01 13.20
N LYS A 219 29.23 -10.95 12.39
CA LYS A 219 27.92 -10.42 11.94
C LYS A 219 27.12 -11.42 11.09
N LYS A 220 27.77 -12.16 10.18
CA LYS A 220 27.09 -13.15 9.34
C LYS A 220 26.49 -14.26 10.20
N GLU A 221 27.29 -14.83 11.09
CA GLU A 221 26.87 -15.89 12.02
C GLU A 221 25.78 -15.39 12.99
N PHE A 222 25.87 -14.13 13.44
CA PHE A 222 24.83 -13.51 14.26
C PHE A 222 23.49 -13.48 13.53
N ILE A 223 23.47 -13.02 12.28
CA ILE A 223 22.24 -13.01 11.46
C ILE A 223 21.75 -14.44 11.19
N ARG A 224 22.65 -15.39 10.89
CA ARG A 224 22.27 -16.80 10.70
C ARG A 224 21.62 -17.41 11.93
N LEU A 225 22.13 -17.12 13.13
CA LEU A 225 21.46 -17.51 14.37
C LEU A 225 20.13 -16.77 14.55
N GLY A 226 20.07 -15.49 14.21
CA GLY A 226 18.84 -14.69 14.19
C GLY A 226 17.75 -15.32 13.32
N GLN A 227 18.08 -15.81 12.12
CA GLN A 227 17.16 -16.46 11.19
C GLN A 227 16.47 -17.70 11.77
N THR A 228 17.06 -18.36 12.78
CA THR A 228 16.44 -19.51 13.45
C THR A 228 15.49 -19.12 14.60
N LEU A 229 15.40 -17.84 14.94
CA LEU A 229 14.62 -17.35 16.07
C LEU A 229 13.18 -17.00 15.66
N LYS A 230 12.25 -17.16 16.61
CA LYS A 230 10.85 -16.84 16.39
C LYS A 230 10.68 -15.34 16.13
N TYR A 231 9.91 -15.02 15.09
CA TYR A 231 9.65 -13.68 14.59
C TYR A 231 10.83 -12.94 13.93
N TYR A 232 11.91 -13.64 13.57
CA TYR A 232 12.88 -13.07 12.65
C TYR A 232 12.21 -12.62 11.34
N GLY A 233 12.45 -11.38 10.93
CA GLY A 233 11.85 -10.80 9.72
C GLY A 233 10.39 -10.34 9.88
N TYR A 234 9.81 -10.41 11.09
CA TYR A 234 8.48 -9.87 11.34
C TYR A 234 8.55 -8.37 11.66
N THR A 235 7.48 -7.66 11.33
CA THR A 235 7.20 -6.29 11.79
C THR A 235 6.14 -6.36 12.88
N LYS A 236 6.47 -5.91 14.09
CA LYS A 236 5.55 -5.92 15.24
C LYS A 236 4.84 -4.56 15.34
N PHE A 237 3.57 -4.60 15.69
CA PHE A 237 2.72 -3.42 15.87
C PHE A 237 2.45 -3.16 17.35
N ASP A 238 2.08 -1.91 17.65
CA ASP A 238 1.70 -1.51 18.99
C ASP A 238 0.45 -2.28 19.47
N PRO A 239 0.29 -2.48 20.79
CA PRO A 239 -0.89 -3.11 21.35
C PRO A 239 -2.18 -2.43 20.85
N CYS A 240 -3.12 -3.24 20.39
CA CYS A 240 -4.36 -2.78 19.78
C CYS A 240 -5.52 -3.70 20.17
N VAL A 241 -6.67 -3.57 19.49
CA VAL A 241 -7.90 -4.31 19.83
C VAL A 241 -8.39 -5.07 18.60
N THR A 242 -8.95 -6.27 18.81
CA THR A 242 -9.56 -7.08 17.76
C THR A 242 -10.92 -7.63 18.18
N ASP A 243 -11.72 -8.05 17.20
CA ASP A 243 -12.97 -8.78 17.41
C ASP A 243 -12.79 -10.31 17.49
N PHE A 244 -11.55 -10.80 17.42
CA PHE A 244 -11.23 -12.23 17.41
C PHE A 244 -10.31 -12.64 18.58
N PRO A 245 -10.59 -13.76 19.29
CA PRO A 245 -11.70 -14.69 19.09
C PRO A 245 -13.05 -14.16 19.61
N GLU A 246 -13.01 -13.11 20.42
CA GLU A 246 -14.17 -12.45 21.02
C GLU A 246 -14.02 -10.93 20.88
N GLN A 247 -15.15 -10.20 20.91
CA GLN A 247 -15.15 -8.76 20.69
C GLN A 247 -14.40 -8.00 21.79
N GLY A 248 -13.50 -7.10 21.38
CA GLY A 248 -12.79 -6.22 22.31
C GLY A 248 -11.54 -6.83 22.94
N CYS A 249 -11.05 -7.97 22.43
CA CYS A 249 -9.81 -8.57 22.91
C CYS A 249 -8.60 -7.66 22.63
N HIS A 250 -7.73 -7.50 23.62
CA HIS A 250 -6.43 -6.85 23.41
C HIS A 250 -5.51 -7.80 22.63
N VAL A 251 -4.79 -7.26 21.66
CA VAL A 251 -3.91 -8.06 20.81
C VAL A 251 -2.63 -7.31 20.48
N MET A 252 -1.52 -8.04 20.43
CA MET A 252 -0.33 -7.60 19.71
C MET A 252 -0.28 -8.33 18.37
N VAL A 253 -0.22 -7.56 17.28
CA VAL A 253 -0.16 -8.11 15.92
C VAL A 253 1.29 -8.04 15.43
N SER A 254 1.73 -9.07 14.71
CA SER A 254 3.00 -9.08 14.00
C SER A 254 2.80 -9.58 12.57
N ALA A 255 3.33 -8.88 11.58
CA ALA A 255 3.27 -9.28 10.17
C ALA A 255 4.62 -9.85 9.73
N GLY A 256 4.63 -11.01 9.08
CA GLY A 256 5.85 -11.64 8.56
C GLY A 256 5.58 -13.07 8.13
N ASN A 257 6.53 -13.69 7.41
CA ASN A 257 6.42 -15.09 6.98
C ASN A 257 5.07 -15.46 6.31
N ASN A 258 4.54 -14.55 5.48
CA ASN A 258 3.25 -14.70 4.80
C ASN A 258 2.05 -14.90 5.74
N GLU A 259 2.09 -14.30 6.93
CA GLU A 259 1.00 -14.34 7.91
C GLU A 259 0.88 -13.05 8.73
N LEU A 260 -0.30 -12.85 9.32
CA LEU A 260 -0.47 -12.02 10.51
C LEU A 260 -0.55 -12.92 11.73
N ASN A 261 0.40 -12.76 12.65
CA ASN A 261 0.43 -13.45 13.92
C ASN A 261 -0.21 -12.57 15.00
N PHE A 262 -1.14 -13.14 15.77
CA PHE A 262 -1.90 -12.48 16.81
C PHE A 262 -1.50 -13.07 18.16
N HIS A 263 -1.05 -12.21 19.08
CA HIS A 263 -0.90 -12.52 20.49
C HIS A 263 -2.05 -11.88 21.24
N VAL A 264 -3.14 -12.64 21.39
CA VAL A 264 -4.39 -12.17 21.97
C VAL A 264 -4.38 -12.41 23.48
N LYS A 265 -4.68 -11.36 24.23
CA LYS A 265 -4.96 -11.44 25.66
C LYS A 265 -6.46 -11.64 25.86
N LEU A 266 -6.85 -12.83 26.33
CA LEU A 266 -8.24 -13.15 26.64
C LEU A 266 -8.72 -12.44 27.92
N PRO A 267 -10.04 -12.29 28.13
CA PRO A 267 -10.60 -11.79 29.39
C PRO A 267 -10.20 -12.60 30.63
N SER A 268 -9.83 -13.87 30.45
CA SER A 268 -9.30 -14.75 31.49
C SER A 268 -7.84 -14.47 31.85
N GLU A 269 -7.25 -13.38 31.35
CA GLU A 269 -5.83 -13.01 31.46
C GLU A 269 -4.86 -14.02 30.81
N GLN A 270 -5.37 -15.01 30.08
CA GLN A 270 -4.56 -15.96 29.33
C GLN A 270 -4.15 -15.38 27.97
N MET A 271 -2.89 -15.57 27.62
CA MET A 271 -2.37 -15.24 26.29
C MET A 271 -2.58 -16.43 25.35
N LYS A 272 -3.20 -16.19 24.19
CA LYS A 272 -3.31 -17.16 23.10
C LYS A 272 -2.65 -16.60 21.85
N GLU A 273 -2.03 -17.50 21.11
CA GLU A 273 -1.43 -17.18 19.81
C GLU A 273 -2.29 -17.74 18.68
N GLY A 274 -2.52 -16.92 17.66
CA GLY A 274 -3.20 -17.31 16.42
C GLY A 274 -2.40 -16.84 15.20
N SER A 275 -2.42 -17.62 14.13
CA SER A 275 -1.78 -17.25 12.86
C SER A 275 -2.83 -17.21 11.74
N PHE A 276 -2.83 -16.11 11.00
CA PHE A 276 -3.66 -15.90 9.82
C PHE A 276 -2.78 -15.87 8.58
N LYS A 277 -2.78 -16.95 7.80
CA LYS A 277 -2.01 -17.05 6.56
C LYS A 277 -2.57 -16.11 5.49
N VAL A 278 -1.70 -15.34 4.84
CA VAL A 278 -2.07 -14.40 3.77
C VAL A 278 -2.80 -15.13 2.63
N THR A 279 -2.39 -16.36 2.31
CA THR A 279 -2.99 -17.19 1.26
C THR A 279 -4.45 -17.60 1.53
N ARG A 280 -4.90 -17.52 2.80
CA ARG A 280 -6.29 -17.81 3.22
C ARG A 280 -7.14 -16.55 3.36
N MET A 281 -6.57 -15.37 3.12
CA MET A 281 -7.31 -14.11 3.10
C MET A 281 -7.90 -13.88 1.71
N ARG A 282 -9.23 -13.78 1.62
CA ARG A 282 -9.92 -13.50 0.35
C ARG A 282 -9.71 -12.05 -0.08
N CYS A 283 -9.84 -11.14 0.88
CA CYS A 283 -9.63 -9.71 0.71
C CYS A 283 -9.47 -9.03 2.08
N TRP A 284 -9.07 -7.77 2.07
CA TRP A 284 -9.07 -6.91 3.23
C TRP A 284 -9.48 -5.48 2.86
N ARG A 285 -9.84 -4.70 3.88
CA ARG A 285 -10.20 -3.29 3.75
C ARG A 285 -9.67 -2.50 4.94
N VAL A 286 -9.32 -1.24 4.68
CA VAL A 286 -9.01 -0.27 5.73
C VAL A 286 -10.13 0.74 5.80
N THR A 287 -10.70 0.91 7.00
CA THR A 287 -11.78 1.87 7.25
C THR A 287 -11.35 2.90 8.27
N SER A 288 -11.80 4.14 8.06
CA SER A 288 -11.56 5.27 8.94
C SER A 288 -12.90 5.77 9.45
N GLN A 289 -13.12 5.67 10.76
CA GLN A 289 -14.31 6.24 11.39
C GLN A 289 -13.96 7.65 11.87
N VAL A 290 -14.63 8.64 11.27
CA VAL A 290 -14.57 10.03 11.72
C VAL A 290 -15.61 10.18 12.83
N PRO A 291 -15.23 10.57 14.06
CA PRO A 291 -16.21 10.86 15.09
C PRO A 291 -17.12 11.99 14.61
N VAL A 292 -18.40 11.71 14.42
CA VAL A 292 -19.40 12.76 14.19
C VAL A 292 -19.50 13.53 15.50
N ALA A 293 -19.01 14.76 15.52
CA ALA A 293 -19.18 15.65 16.66
C ALA A 293 -20.69 15.83 16.89
N ASN A 294 -21.26 15.12 17.85
CA ASN A 294 -22.60 15.40 18.34
C ASN A 294 -22.58 16.83 18.89
N GLY A 295 -23.36 17.71 18.25
CA GLY A 295 -23.32 19.15 18.48
C GLY A 295 -23.48 19.50 19.96
N SER A 296 -22.40 19.99 20.58
CA SER A 296 -22.39 20.84 21.78
C SER A 296 -20.95 21.08 22.28
N ALA A 297 -20.06 21.58 21.42
CA ALA A 297 -18.78 22.14 21.87
C ALA A 297 -18.45 23.39 21.04
N GLY A 298 -18.20 24.50 21.74
CA GLY A 298 -18.01 25.83 21.17
C GLY A 298 -16.75 26.00 20.31
N PRO A 299 -16.59 27.15 19.65
CA PRO A 299 -15.55 27.37 18.65
C PRO A 299 -14.25 27.83 19.33
N CYS A 300 -13.53 26.94 20.00
CA CYS A 300 -12.10 27.12 20.30
C CYS A 300 -11.54 25.86 20.97
N GLY A 301 -10.73 25.10 20.24
CA GLY A 301 -9.99 23.97 20.79
C GLY A 301 -9.47 23.11 19.66
N SER A 302 -8.15 23.10 19.44
CA SER A 302 -7.46 22.21 18.50
C SER A 302 -7.47 20.76 19.03
N ALA A 303 -8.65 20.19 19.24
CA ALA A 303 -8.80 18.80 19.59
C ALA A 303 -8.33 17.97 18.39
N LYS A 304 -7.22 17.23 18.53
CA LYS A 304 -6.84 16.16 17.60
C LYS A 304 -8.08 15.30 17.39
N LEU A 305 -8.64 15.33 16.19
CA LEU A 305 -9.74 14.46 15.82
C LEU A 305 -9.23 13.02 15.94
N ASP A 306 -9.74 12.26 16.90
CA ASP A 306 -9.29 10.89 17.12
C ASP A 306 -9.91 10.00 16.04
N VAL A 307 -9.17 9.82 14.94
CA VAL A 307 -9.61 9.01 13.80
C VAL A 307 -9.40 7.55 14.17
N LYS A 308 -10.49 6.81 14.35
CA LYS A 308 -10.41 5.38 14.61
C LYS A 308 -10.18 4.64 13.29
N LEU A 309 -9.01 4.05 13.16
CA LEU A 309 -8.64 3.23 12.01
C LEU A 309 -8.86 1.74 12.30
N GLU A 310 -9.39 1.03 11.31
CA GLU A 310 -9.67 -0.40 11.37
C GLU A 310 -9.13 -1.09 10.11
N LEU A 311 -8.45 -2.22 10.30
CA LEU A 311 -8.15 -3.19 9.24
C LEU A 311 -9.08 -4.38 9.44
N ALA A 312 -9.90 -4.69 8.44
CA ALA A 312 -10.71 -5.90 8.43
C ALA A 312 -10.29 -6.79 7.27
N PHE A 313 -10.10 -8.09 7.51
CA PHE A 313 -9.80 -9.07 6.48
C PHE A 313 -10.75 -10.25 6.56
N GLU A 314 -11.11 -10.80 5.40
CA GLU A 314 -11.99 -11.95 5.30
C GLU A 314 -11.18 -13.23 5.15
N TYR A 315 -11.28 -14.09 6.15
CA TYR A 315 -10.42 -15.24 6.32
C TYR A 315 -11.18 -16.55 6.13
N LEU A 316 -10.60 -17.48 5.38
CA LEU A 316 -11.10 -18.85 5.28
C LEU A 316 -10.76 -19.59 6.59
N MET A 317 -11.74 -19.75 7.47
CA MET A 317 -11.57 -20.42 8.76
C MET A 317 -11.47 -21.93 8.60
N SER A 318 -12.33 -22.49 7.77
CA SER A 318 -12.38 -23.89 7.36
C SER A 318 -13.00 -23.97 5.97
N LYS A 319 -13.08 -25.17 5.37
CA LYS A 319 -13.75 -25.39 4.09
C LYS A 319 -15.13 -24.70 4.07
N ASP A 320 -15.34 -23.86 3.06
CA ASP A 320 -16.56 -23.06 2.81
C ASP A 320 -17.01 -22.12 3.96
N ARG A 321 -16.15 -21.87 4.96
CA ARG A 321 -16.45 -20.96 6.08
C ARG A 321 -15.52 -19.75 6.06
N LEU A 322 -16.01 -18.66 5.50
CA LEU A 322 -15.36 -17.35 5.55
C LEU A 322 -15.84 -16.55 6.76
N GLN A 323 -14.93 -15.84 7.41
CA GLN A 323 -15.22 -14.97 8.54
C GLN A 323 -14.40 -13.69 8.45
N TRP A 324 -15.03 -12.55 8.71
CA TRP A 324 -14.31 -11.29 8.86
C TRP A 324 -13.65 -11.23 10.24
N VAL A 325 -12.39 -10.83 10.25
CA VAL A 325 -11.63 -10.49 11.46
C VAL A 325 -11.23 -9.03 11.36
N THR A 326 -11.50 -8.26 12.40
CA THR A 326 -11.26 -6.82 12.47
C THR A 326 -10.22 -6.50 13.53
N ILE A 327 -9.24 -5.69 13.15
CA ILE A 327 -8.25 -5.08 14.04
C ILE A 327 -8.53 -3.57 14.08
N THR A 328 -8.84 -3.04 15.25
CA THR A 328 -8.86 -1.60 15.50
C THR A 328 -7.45 -1.17 15.94
N SER A 329 -6.75 -0.41 15.09
CA SER A 329 -5.38 0.06 15.39
C SER A 329 -5.08 1.35 14.63
N PRO A 330 -4.39 2.33 15.25
CA PRO A 330 -3.82 3.48 14.52
C PRO A 330 -2.87 3.07 13.39
N GLN A 331 -2.32 1.86 13.43
CA GLN A 331 -1.41 1.30 12.42
C GLN A 331 -2.11 0.42 11.38
N ALA A 332 -3.44 0.48 11.24
CA ALA A 332 -4.19 -0.33 10.27
C ALA A 332 -3.69 -0.16 8.82
N ILE A 333 -3.29 1.07 8.44
CA ILE A 333 -2.71 1.34 7.11
C ILE A 333 -1.38 0.61 6.94
N MET A 334 -0.49 0.67 7.94
CA MET A 334 0.79 -0.04 7.88
C MET A 334 0.60 -1.56 7.81
N MET A 335 -0.35 -2.12 8.57
CA MET A 335 -0.70 -3.54 8.48
C MET A 335 -1.20 -3.91 7.07
N SER A 336 -2.04 -3.08 6.45
CA SER A 336 -2.48 -3.26 5.06
C SER A 336 -1.32 -3.21 4.06
N ILE A 337 -0.36 -2.31 4.26
CA ILE A 337 0.85 -2.23 3.42
C ILE A 337 1.67 -3.52 3.57
N CYS A 338 1.78 -4.07 4.77
CA CYS A 338 2.46 -5.35 4.98
C CYS A 338 1.77 -6.50 4.27
N LEU A 339 0.44 -6.59 4.34
CA LEU A 339 -0.35 -7.59 3.61
C LEU A 339 -0.12 -7.50 2.09
N GLN A 340 -0.27 -6.29 1.53
CA GLN A 340 -0.03 -6.07 0.10
C GLN A 340 1.39 -6.49 -0.30
N SER A 341 2.39 -6.08 0.48
CA SER A 341 3.79 -6.40 0.20
C SER A 341 4.08 -7.90 0.25
N MET A 342 3.50 -8.64 1.20
CA MET A 342 3.61 -10.11 1.25
C MET A 342 2.94 -10.77 0.04
N VAL A 343 1.76 -10.30 -0.37
CA VAL A 343 1.06 -10.80 -1.58
C VAL A 343 1.89 -10.55 -2.83
N ASP A 344 2.42 -9.33 -3.01
CA ASP A 344 3.25 -8.98 -4.16
C ASP A 344 4.46 -9.91 -4.27
N GLU A 345 5.15 -10.16 -3.16
CA GLU A 345 6.30 -11.06 -3.11
C GLU A 345 5.92 -12.52 -3.46
N LEU A 346 4.79 -13.02 -2.94
CA LEU A 346 4.27 -14.35 -3.27
C LEU A 346 3.92 -14.48 -4.75
N MET A 347 3.31 -13.47 -5.35
CA MET A 347 2.95 -13.46 -6.77
C MET A 347 4.18 -13.44 -7.68
N VAL A 348 5.24 -12.72 -7.29
CA VAL A 348 6.53 -12.76 -8.01
C VAL A 348 7.16 -14.16 -7.95
N LYS A 349 7.13 -14.82 -6.78
CA LYS A 349 7.65 -16.19 -6.66
C LYS A 349 6.85 -17.21 -7.46
N LYS A 350 5.51 -17.15 -7.40
CA LYS A 350 4.63 -18.07 -8.12
C LYS A 350 4.81 -17.98 -9.64
N SER A 351 5.12 -16.79 -10.15
CA SER A 351 5.39 -16.57 -11.58
C SER A 351 6.81 -16.97 -12.02
N GLY A 352 7.64 -17.53 -11.13
CA GLY A 352 9.05 -17.82 -11.40
C GLY A 352 9.89 -16.54 -11.58
N GLY A 353 9.34 -15.39 -11.19
CA GLY A 353 10.02 -14.11 -11.22
C GLY A 353 11.11 -14.04 -10.15
N SER A 354 12.15 -13.26 -10.43
CA SER A 354 13.15 -12.94 -9.42
C SER A 354 12.76 -11.62 -8.75
N LEU A 355 12.75 -11.57 -7.41
CA LEU A 355 12.58 -10.33 -6.68
C LEU A 355 13.63 -9.29 -7.10
N LYS A 356 14.86 -9.70 -7.43
CA LYS A 356 15.88 -8.82 -8.02
C LYS A 356 15.35 -8.08 -9.26
N LYS A 357 14.55 -8.72 -10.10
CA LYS A 357 13.93 -8.08 -11.28
C LYS A 357 12.77 -7.18 -10.90
N MET A 358 11.96 -7.52 -9.91
CA MET A 358 10.88 -6.64 -9.41
C MET A 358 11.46 -5.37 -8.79
N LEU A 359 12.50 -5.52 -7.98
CA LEU A 359 13.21 -4.43 -7.30
C LEU A 359 13.99 -3.56 -8.31
N ARG A 360 14.67 -4.18 -9.30
CA ARG A 360 15.33 -3.43 -10.39
C ARG A 360 14.37 -2.77 -11.37
N LYS A 361 13.15 -3.30 -11.57
CA LYS A 361 12.17 -2.66 -12.46
C LYS A 361 11.64 -1.34 -11.88
N ARG A 362 11.66 -1.17 -10.55
CA ARG A 362 11.45 0.14 -9.90
C ARG A 362 12.61 1.10 -10.24
N HIS A 363 13.85 0.62 -10.14
CA HIS A 363 15.06 1.41 -10.45
C HIS A 363 15.15 1.89 -11.91
N ASN A 364 14.83 1.04 -12.90
CA ASN A 364 14.90 1.42 -14.33
C ASN A 364 13.73 2.30 -14.84
N GLY A 365 12.76 2.65 -13.98
CA GLY A 365 11.66 3.57 -14.31
C GLY A 365 12.00 5.05 -14.09
N SER A 366 13.13 5.35 -13.46
CA SER A 366 13.61 6.71 -13.25
C SER A 366 13.99 7.35 -14.59
N ILE A 367 13.25 8.39 -14.98
CA ILE A 367 13.65 9.27 -16.08
C ILE A 367 14.92 9.97 -15.59
N HIS A 368 16.08 9.50 -16.07
CA HIS A 368 17.36 10.19 -15.90
C HIS A 368 17.17 11.69 -16.16
N ARG A 369 17.46 12.52 -15.16
CA ARG A 369 17.57 13.98 -15.30
C ARG A 369 18.58 14.26 -16.42
N SER A 370 18.09 14.65 -17.59
CA SER A 370 18.94 15.25 -18.61
C SER A 370 19.15 16.70 -18.21
N ASP A 371 20.38 17.02 -17.77
CA ASP A 371 20.84 18.40 -17.60
C ASP A 371 20.67 19.16 -18.92
N SER A 372 19.57 19.90 -19.03
CA SER A 372 19.37 20.85 -20.11
C SER A 372 18.45 21.96 -19.60
N GLN A 373 19.08 22.90 -18.91
CA GLN A 373 18.54 24.24 -18.73
C GLN A 373 18.42 24.90 -20.12
N HIS A 374 17.25 24.83 -20.73
CA HIS A 374 16.88 25.76 -21.80
C HIS A 374 15.55 26.41 -21.46
N ALA A 375 15.65 27.72 -21.20
CA ALA A 375 14.53 28.62 -20.98
C ALA A 375 13.47 28.46 -22.08
N VAL A 376 12.25 28.12 -21.68
CA VAL A 376 11.09 28.09 -22.57
C VAL A 376 10.75 29.54 -22.94
N LYS A 377 11.15 29.97 -24.14
CA LYS A 377 10.64 31.20 -24.74
C LYS A 377 9.16 30.98 -25.10
N SER A 378 8.33 31.91 -24.67
CA SER A 378 6.88 31.97 -24.92
C SER A 378 6.56 31.91 -26.43
N PRO A 379 5.42 31.31 -26.83
CA PRO A 379 5.00 31.32 -28.22
C PRO A 379 4.44 32.70 -28.61
N PRO A 380 4.68 33.20 -29.84
CA PRO A 380 4.13 34.48 -30.26
C PRO A 380 2.63 34.37 -30.58
N LEU A 381 1.94 35.47 -30.29
CA LEU A 381 0.51 35.68 -30.50
C LEU A 381 0.17 35.70 -32.00
N LEU A 382 -0.98 35.10 -32.32
CA LEU A 382 -1.65 35.16 -33.62
C LEU A 382 -2.05 36.60 -33.97
N GLU A 383 -1.68 37.06 -35.16
CA GLU A 383 -2.27 38.22 -35.83
C GLU A 383 -2.97 37.75 -37.12
N SER A 384 -4.17 38.27 -37.31
CA SER A 384 -5.19 37.90 -38.32
C SER A 384 -4.92 38.57 -39.69
N PRO A 385 -5.62 38.17 -40.78
CA PRO A 385 -5.08 38.10 -42.15
C PRO A 385 -5.44 39.30 -43.05
N ASP A 386 -4.71 39.45 -44.16
CA ASP A 386 -5.26 39.99 -45.42
C ASP A 386 -4.38 39.66 -46.65
N PRO A 387 -4.83 39.84 -47.92
CA PRO A 387 -4.95 38.73 -48.86
C PRO A 387 -4.30 39.03 -50.22
N ASN A 388 -3.22 38.35 -50.61
CA ASN A 388 -2.89 38.23 -52.04
C ASN A 388 -1.77 37.23 -52.30
N ARG A 389 -2.14 36.02 -52.74
CA ARG A 389 -1.52 35.32 -53.88
C ARG A 389 -2.08 33.90 -54.03
N GLU A 390 -2.73 33.68 -55.14
CA GLU A 390 -2.87 32.37 -55.75
C GLU A 390 -1.51 31.87 -56.24
N GLN A 391 -1.20 30.58 -56.04
CA GLN A 391 -1.11 29.58 -57.12
C GLN A 391 -0.56 28.22 -56.65
N VAL A 392 -1.40 27.19 -56.87
CA VAL A 392 -1.11 25.90 -57.52
C VAL A 392 -0.25 24.81 -56.83
N VAL A 393 -0.97 23.81 -56.31
CA VAL A 393 -0.83 22.33 -56.47
C VAL A 393 0.53 21.65 -56.23
N LYS A 394 0.59 20.78 -55.20
CA LYS A 394 0.81 19.31 -55.35
C LYS A 394 0.68 18.57 -54.02
N LEU A 395 -0.29 17.65 -53.96
CA LEU A 395 -0.35 16.56 -52.99
C LEU A 395 0.81 15.59 -53.23
N SER A 396 1.54 15.24 -52.17
CA SER A 396 2.19 13.93 -52.10
C SER A 396 2.31 13.43 -50.66
N THR A 397 1.54 12.39 -50.42
CA THR A 397 1.59 11.37 -49.38
C THR A 397 3.01 10.88 -49.07
N LYS A 398 3.32 10.65 -47.78
CA LYS A 398 4.12 9.50 -47.31
C LYS A 398 4.07 9.39 -45.78
N LEU A 399 3.06 8.65 -45.30
CA LEU A 399 3.14 7.87 -44.07
C LEU A 399 3.89 6.58 -44.39
N SER A 400 4.95 6.27 -43.65
CA SER A 400 5.59 4.95 -43.67
C SER A 400 5.38 4.29 -42.32
N SER A 401 4.45 3.35 -42.30
CA SER A 401 4.28 2.34 -41.25
C SER A 401 5.23 1.18 -41.52
N VAL A 402 5.89 0.67 -40.47
CA VAL A 402 6.59 -0.61 -40.50
C VAL A 402 6.00 -1.49 -39.42
N TYR A 403 5.36 -2.57 -39.86
CA TYR A 403 4.84 -3.67 -39.06
C TYR A 403 5.99 -4.63 -38.70
N ALA A 404 6.02 -5.11 -37.46
CA ALA A 404 6.88 -6.21 -37.04
C ALA A 404 6.16 -7.56 -37.22
N THR A 405 6.89 -8.50 -37.81
CA THR A 405 6.46 -9.76 -38.40
C THR A 405 6.08 -10.83 -37.37
N ARG A 406 5.03 -11.59 -37.70
CA ARG A 406 4.48 -12.76 -37.01
C ARG A 406 5.17 -14.04 -37.52
N HIS A 407 5.78 -14.83 -36.65
CA HIS A 407 6.25 -16.19 -36.98
C HIS A 407 5.15 -17.24 -36.80
N GLN A 408 5.17 -18.23 -37.68
CA GLN A 408 4.12 -19.18 -38.03
C GLN A 408 4.03 -20.39 -37.08
N ARG A 409 2.80 -20.91 -36.92
CA ARG A 409 2.47 -22.23 -36.34
C ARG A 409 2.42 -23.29 -37.45
N LEU A 410 2.82 -24.53 -37.13
CA LEU A 410 2.51 -25.76 -37.86
C LEU A 410 1.56 -26.61 -37.00
N ASN A 411 0.56 -27.22 -37.65
CA ASN A 411 -0.55 -28.01 -37.08
C ASN A 411 -0.20 -29.49 -36.88
N SER A 412 -0.81 -30.14 -35.87
CA SER A 412 -1.72 -31.29 -36.06
C SER A 412 -2.36 -31.79 -34.74
N PRO A 413 -3.48 -32.57 -34.80
CA PRO A 413 -4.56 -32.54 -33.81
C PRO A 413 -4.71 -33.83 -32.98
N ASN A 414 -5.43 -33.73 -31.85
CA ASN A 414 -6.30 -34.76 -31.29
C ASN A 414 -7.19 -34.17 -30.20
N ASP A 415 -8.28 -34.88 -29.91
CA ASP A 415 -9.63 -34.37 -29.75
C ASP A 415 -10.24 -34.75 -28.39
N VAL A 416 -11.30 -34.01 -28.00
CA VAL A 416 -12.41 -34.36 -27.08
C VAL A 416 -12.30 -34.19 -25.54
N SER A 417 -13.35 -33.50 -25.06
CA SER A 417 -13.99 -33.43 -23.72
C SER A 417 -13.37 -32.50 -22.68
N GLY A 418 -14.06 -31.51 -22.10
CA GLY A 418 -15.50 -31.29 -22.01
C GLY A 418 -15.87 -31.00 -20.55
N ASN A 419 -15.75 -29.73 -20.12
CA ASN A 419 -16.60 -29.05 -19.13
C ASN A 419 -15.99 -27.67 -18.79
N ASP A 420 -16.43 -26.64 -19.51
CA ASP A 420 -16.21 -25.24 -19.11
C ASP A 420 -17.16 -24.89 -17.97
N PHE A 421 -16.77 -25.24 -16.74
CA PHE A 421 -17.32 -24.68 -15.52
C PHE A 421 -16.34 -23.61 -15.04
N HIS A 422 -16.69 -22.34 -15.21
CA HIS A 422 -15.87 -21.22 -14.70
C HIS A 422 -15.99 -21.17 -13.17
N GLY A 423 -15.11 -21.89 -12.48
CA GLY A 423 -14.95 -21.84 -11.03
C GLY A 423 -14.17 -20.59 -10.59
N ASN A 424 -14.56 -20.01 -9.45
CA ASN A 424 -13.89 -18.88 -8.84
C ASN A 424 -12.46 -19.26 -8.37
N TYR A 425 -11.45 -18.65 -8.99
CA TYR A 425 -10.02 -18.89 -8.75
C TYR A 425 -9.45 -18.34 -7.43
N ALA A 426 -10.28 -18.02 -6.43
CA ALA A 426 -9.81 -17.39 -5.19
C ALA A 426 -9.01 -18.33 -4.27
N PHE A 427 -9.09 -19.66 -4.48
CA PHE A 427 -8.48 -20.67 -3.61
C PHE A 427 -7.67 -21.73 -4.38
N GLU A 428 -7.36 -21.47 -5.65
CA GLU A 428 -6.64 -22.42 -6.49
C GLU A 428 -5.17 -22.51 -6.04
N GLY A 429 -4.86 -23.57 -5.27
CA GLY A 429 -3.55 -23.82 -4.66
C GLY A 429 -3.54 -24.02 -3.15
N ILE A 430 -4.70 -23.97 -2.47
CA ILE A 430 -4.82 -24.42 -1.07
C ILE A 430 -4.88 -25.96 -1.10
N GLY A 431 -3.83 -26.63 -0.63
CA GLY A 431 -3.84 -28.09 -0.46
C GLY A 431 -4.73 -28.48 0.73
N ASP A 432 -5.16 -29.75 0.81
CA ASP A 432 -5.85 -30.26 2.00
C ASP A 432 -4.98 -30.12 3.28
N ASP A 433 -3.65 -30.03 3.13
CA ASP A 433 -2.70 -29.77 4.21
C ASP A 433 -2.76 -28.31 4.74
N ASP A 434 -3.37 -27.39 3.98
CA ASP A 434 -3.53 -25.98 4.34
C ASP A 434 -4.91 -25.66 4.93
N LEU A 435 -5.87 -26.60 4.92
CA LEU A 435 -7.24 -26.50 5.48
C LEU A 435 -7.28 -26.85 6.96
#